data_AF-A0A1A9S7X0-F1
#
_entry.id   AF-A0A1A9S7X0-F1
#
_cell.length_a   1.000
_cell.length_b   1.000
_cell.length_c   1.000
_cell.angle_alpha   90.00
_cell.angle_beta   90.00
_cell.angle_gamma   90.00
#
_symmetry.space_group_name_H-M   'P 1'
#
loop_
_entity.id
_entity.type
_entity.pdbx_description
1 polymer ?
#
loop_
_entity_poly.entity_id
_entity_poly.type
_entity_poly.pdbx_seq_one_letter_code
_entity_poly.pdbx_strand_id
1 'polypeptide(L)'
;MSNDQHKQNLAELLSEMANQRDDLPPEPTPVTAAMMPNGNLASMESQLATGTLDIPPLPDLPESTFGKPELIEPGFVAQPITPPAQPVQPQAAQPQPQLKSKYAAALAPHAVQPMQTPAKPTLAQTAPQQPTARPAPAVSSHPPLHAAPAQPIGHGPNQHLTRERAKLHPLLEKMADESLKRNASDIFISSNFPPSFKIDGTLVPIPVKPLAEEEAAQIVYSTFNDEQKAKFPVEWELNYSLQSQNGIRFRVNAYHEQGRIGLVMRRITTNILTIDDLRLPQVLKELSMRKRGLIILAGPTGSGKSTSQAAMLDWRNKHSAGHIVTIEDPIEYIHSPIKSIITQREVGLDTHSWGAAVQSAMRQAPDVVCVGEVRNEHSMEYALQLAQTGHLCFFTIHATNASQTVERIMNLYPEERHPQILMDLALNLVAIIGQRLVLKKGGKGRNAIIDLLINTPAMQDHVFKNQLLEARELMERAEDDGMQTFDQDLFRLYINGEIDYDEALRQAESANDLRLRIKLYEEGRESTHIFERVSDLNLM
;
A
#
# COMPACT_ATOMS: atom_id res chain seq x y z
N MET A 1 35.14 -9.26 -40.11
CA MET A 1 36.08 -10.27 -39.60
C MET A 1 35.69 -11.63 -40.18
N SER A 2 36.64 -12.55 -40.43
CA SER A 2 36.29 -13.88 -40.98
C SER A 2 35.41 -14.67 -39.99
N ASN A 3 34.61 -15.60 -40.53
CA ASN A 3 33.81 -16.55 -39.74
C ASN A 3 34.70 -17.40 -38.82
N ASP A 4 35.96 -17.64 -39.22
CA ASP A 4 36.94 -18.40 -38.43
C ASP A 4 37.44 -17.62 -37.20
N GLN A 5 37.55 -16.28 -37.31
CA GLN A 5 37.91 -15.43 -36.18
C GLN A 5 36.81 -15.46 -35.10
N HIS A 6 35.54 -15.53 -35.51
CA HIS A 6 34.42 -15.65 -34.58
C HIS A 6 34.44 -16.99 -33.82
N LYS A 7 34.83 -18.08 -34.51
CA LYS A 7 34.99 -19.41 -33.88
C LYS A 7 36.18 -19.48 -32.94
N GLN A 8 37.31 -18.84 -33.27
CA GLN A 8 38.45 -18.73 -32.37
C GLN A 8 38.09 -17.95 -31.10
N ASN A 9 37.50 -16.75 -31.24
CA ASN A 9 37.08 -15.95 -30.09
C ASN A 9 36.05 -16.69 -29.20
N LEU A 10 35.15 -17.48 -29.79
CA LEU A 10 34.18 -18.29 -29.02
C LEU A 10 34.86 -19.47 -28.29
N ALA A 11 35.84 -20.12 -28.91
CA ALA A 11 36.61 -21.19 -28.27
C ALA A 11 37.50 -20.67 -27.13
N GLU A 12 38.06 -19.48 -27.28
CA GLU A 12 38.86 -18.79 -26.27
C GLU A 12 37.99 -18.40 -25.06
N LEU A 13 36.81 -17.82 -25.29
CA LEU A 13 35.83 -17.50 -24.24
C LEU A 13 35.36 -18.75 -23.48
N LEU A 14 35.09 -19.86 -24.17
CA LEU A 14 34.70 -21.13 -23.54
C LEU A 14 35.86 -21.77 -22.73
N SER A 15 37.11 -21.52 -23.12
CA SER A 15 38.30 -21.95 -22.37
C SER A 15 38.50 -21.13 -21.10
N GLU A 16 38.30 -19.80 -21.14
CA GLU A 16 38.31 -18.94 -19.95
C GLU A 16 37.19 -19.31 -18.98
N MET A 17 35.97 -19.57 -19.47
CA MET A 17 34.85 -20.03 -18.64
C MET A 17 35.06 -21.42 -18.03
N ALA A 18 35.86 -22.29 -18.65
CA ALA A 18 36.22 -23.59 -18.09
C ALA A 18 37.25 -23.46 -16.95
N ASN A 19 38.23 -22.56 -17.08
CA ASN A 19 39.28 -22.37 -16.08
C ASN A 19 38.81 -21.58 -14.83
N GLN A 20 37.65 -20.91 -14.86
CA GLN A 20 37.08 -20.21 -13.71
C GLN A 20 36.19 -21.10 -12.81
N ARG A 21 36.07 -22.40 -13.08
CA ARG A 21 35.18 -23.31 -12.32
C ARG A 21 35.76 -23.89 -11.03
N ASP A 22 37.06 -23.75 -10.76
CA ASP A 22 37.72 -24.34 -9.59
C ASP A 22 37.61 -23.50 -8.29
N ASP A 23 36.99 -22.31 -8.33
CA ASP A 23 36.97 -21.35 -7.20
C ASP A 23 35.55 -20.95 -6.75
N LEU A 24 34.55 -21.82 -7.01
CA LEU A 24 33.16 -21.66 -6.56
C LEU A 24 32.79 -22.70 -5.48
N PRO A 25 32.02 -22.33 -4.44
CA PRO A 25 31.48 -23.30 -3.48
C PRO A 25 30.52 -24.27 -4.19
N PRO A 26 30.39 -25.52 -3.72
CA PRO A 26 29.58 -26.53 -4.40
C PRO A 26 28.10 -26.14 -4.45
N GLU A 27 27.49 -26.27 -5.62
CA GLU A 27 26.04 -26.12 -5.77
C GLU A 27 25.27 -27.16 -4.94
N PRO A 28 24.11 -26.81 -4.36
CA PRO A 28 23.29 -27.77 -3.64
C PRO A 28 22.73 -28.83 -4.59
N THR A 29 22.90 -30.10 -4.21
CA THR A 29 22.40 -31.26 -4.96
C THR A 29 20.89 -31.18 -5.20
N PRO A 30 20.40 -31.38 -6.44
CA PRO A 30 18.97 -31.47 -6.69
C PRO A 30 18.38 -32.70 -6.01
N VAL A 31 17.16 -32.58 -5.50
CA VAL A 31 16.43 -33.62 -4.76
C VAL A 31 15.87 -34.68 -5.72
N THR A 32 16.75 -35.47 -6.33
CA THR A 32 16.40 -36.61 -7.20
C THR A 32 17.21 -37.88 -6.90
N ALA A 33 18.09 -37.86 -5.89
CA ALA A 33 18.95 -39.00 -5.53
C ALA A 33 18.32 -40.04 -4.58
N ALA A 34 17.06 -39.86 -4.15
CA ALA A 34 16.42 -40.70 -3.13
C ALA A 34 15.61 -41.90 -3.66
N MET A 35 15.54 -42.12 -4.98
CA MET A 35 14.65 -43.14 -5.60
C MET A 35 15.27 -43.88 -6.81
N MET A 36 16.54 -44.31 -6.76
CA MET A 36 17.09 -45.23 -7.78
C MET A 36 18.18 -46.18 -7.22
N PRO A 37 17.83 -47.40 -6.76
CA PRO A 37 18.80 -48.49 -6.65
C PRO A 37 18.96 -49.20 -8.00
N ASN A 38 20.06 -48.91 -8.71
CA ASN A 38 20.55 -49.63 -9.90
C ASN A 38 19.58 -49.74 -11.11
N GLY A 39 19.50 -48.69 -11.93
CA GLY A 39 18.80 -48.74 -13.22
C GLY A 39 19.43 -47.82 -14.28
N ASN A 40 19.75 -48.35 -15.46
CA ASN A 40 20.17 -47.56 -16.63
C ASN A 40 18.91 -47.12 -17.38
N LEU A 41 18.77 -45.81 -17.65
CA LEU A 41 17.56 -45.23 -18.26
C LEU A 41 17.17 -45.94 -19.58
N ALA A 42 18.18 -46.33 -20.38
CA ALA A 42 18.00 -47.02 -21.65
C ALA A 42 17.31 -48.41 -21.53
N SER A 43 17.38 -49.10 -20.38
CA SER A 43 16.67 -50.37 -20.21
C SER A 43 15.18 -50.19 -19.92
N MET A 44 14.79 -49.10 -19.25
CA MET A 44 13.37 -48.82 -18.95
C MET A 44 12.61 -48.42 -20.22
N GLU A 45 13.20 -47.61 -21.10
CA GLU A 45 12.58 -47.22 -22.38
C GLU A 45 12.31 -48.44 -23.28
N SER A 46 13.21 -49.42 -23.30
CA SER A 46 13.04 -50.69 -24.03
C SER A 46 11.92 -51.58 -23.45
N GLN A 47 11.77 -51.61 -22.13
CA GLN A 47 10.70 -52.36 -21.45
C GLN A 47 9.33 -51.69 -21.60
N LEU A 48 9.27 -50.35 -21.61
CA LEU A 48 8.06 -49.60 -21.98
C LEU A 48 7.65 -49.86 -23.44
N ALA A 49 8.60 -49.79 -24.38
CA ALA A 49 8.34 -50.02 -25.80
C ALA A 49 7.86 -51.44 -26.13
N THR A 50 8.18 -52.43 -25.27
CA THR A 50 7.75 -53.83 -25.43
C THR A 50 6.58 -54.22 -24.53
N GLY A 51 6.06 -53.32 -23.69
CA GLY A 51 4.93 -53.60 -22.80
C GLY A 51 5.24 -54.60 -21.68
N THR A 52 6.52 -54.76 -21.31
CA THR A 52 6.98 -55.75 -20.32
C THR A 52 7.39 -55.13 -18.97
N LEU A 53 7.12 -53.84 -18.77
CA LEU A 53 7.42 -53.13 -17.51
C LEU A 53 6.41 -53.52 -16.41
N ASP A 54 6.88 -54.24 -15.40
CA ASP A 54 6.07 -54.69 -14.26
C ASP A 54 5.99 -53.58 -13.19
N ILE A 55 4.78 -53.15 -12.83
CA ILE A 55 4.53 -52.01 -11.94
C ILE A 55 3.91 -52.54 -10.63
N PRO A 56 4.56 -52.35 -9.46
CA PRO A 56 4.02 -52.80 -8.18
C PRO A 56 2.77 -51.98 -7.79
N PRO A 57 1.76 -52.61 -7.15
CA PRO A 57 0.56 -51.91 -6.69
C PRO A 57 0.88 -50.92 -5.56
N LEU A 58 0.09 -49.84 -5.46
CA LEU A 58 0.19 -48.88 -4.36
C LEU A 58 -0.17 -49.53 -3.01
N PRO A 59 0.43 -49.07 -1.89
CA PRO A 59 0.05 -49.50 -0.56
C PRO A 59 -1.32 -48.93 -0.14
N ASP A 60 -2.09 -49.72 0.61
CA ASP A 60 -3.39 -49.32 1.15
C ASP A 60 -3.26 -48.14 2.12
N LEU A 61 -4.04 -47.08 1.88
CA LEU A 61 -4.21 -45.95 2.79
C LEU A 61 -5.37 -46.22 3.77
N PRO A 62 -5.25 -45.84 5.06
CA PRO A 62 -6.32 -46.06 6.03
C PRO A 62 -7.57 -45.22 5.73
N GLU A 63 -8.73 -45.87 5.66
CA GLU A 63 -10.02 -45.20 5.52
C GLU A 63 -10.39 -44.39 6.78
N SER A 64 -10.19 -43.06 6.77
CA SER A 64 -11.16 -42.06 7.30
C SER A 64 -10.56 -40.64 7.42
N THR A 65 -10.46 -39.88 6.30
CA THR A 65 -10.11 -38.44 6.37
C THR A 65 -10.92 -37.54 5.43
N PHE A 66 -12.08 -38.00 4.96
CA PHE A 66 -13.05 -37.14 4.28
C PHE A 66 -14.42 -37.24 4.96
N GLY A 67 -14.94 -36.09 5.40
CA GLY A 67 -16.28 -35.97 5.96
C GLY A 67 -17.35 -36.31 4.92
N LYS A 68 -18.47 -36.88 5.37
CA LYS A 68 -19.60 -37.20 4.50
C LYS A 68 -20.15 -35.92 3.85
N PRO A 69 -20.45 -35.93 2.54
CA PRO A 69 -21.21 -34.84 1.93
C PRO A 69 -22.65 -34.83 2.47
N GLU A 70 -23.12 -33.64 2.85
CA GLU A 70 -24.49 -33.42 3.31
C GLU A 70 -25.43 -33.35 2.09
N LEU A 71 -26.53 -34.12 2.11
CA LEU A 71 -27.51 -34.16 1.03
C LEU A 71 -28.48 -32.97 1.15
N ILE A 72 -28.53 -32.12 0.12
CA ILE A 72 -29.58 -31.11 -0.04
C ILE A 72 -30.70 -31.69 -0.92
N GLU A 73 -31.95 -31.49 -0.50
CA GLU A 73 -33.15 -32.03 -1.15
C GLU A 73 -33.47 -31.43 -2.55
N PRO A 74 -34.30 -32.12 -3.37
CA PRO A 74 -34.33 -31.89 -4.82
C PRO A 74 -35.24 -30.73 -5.25
N GLY A 75 -34.76 -29.92 -6.20
CA GLY A 75 -35.52 -28.76 -6.69
C GLY A 75 -34.94 -28.07 -7.93
N PHE A 76 -34.41 -28.80 -8.91
CA PHE A 76 -33.96 -28.20 -10.18
C PHE A 76 -34.31 -29.06 -11.40
N VAL A 77 -34.95 -28.46 -12.41
CA VAL A 77 -35.26 -29.08 -13.70
C VAL A 77 -34.35 -28.48 -14.76
N ALA A 78 -33.45 -29.28 -15.33
CA ALA A 78 -32.55 -28.84 -16.39
C ALA A 78 -33.25 -28.82 -17.76
N GLN A 79 -32.93 -27.83 -18.59
CA GLN A 79 -33.26 -27.82 -20.02
C GLN A 79 -32.10 -28.42 -20.84
N PRO A 80 -32.37 -29.08 -21.98
CA PRO A 80 -31.33 -29.74 -22.78
C PRO A 80 -30.46 -28.75 -23.56
N ILE A 81 -29.18 -29.12 -23.73
CA ILE A 81 -28.16 -28.34 -24.44
C ILE A 81 -27.94 -28.94 -25.84
N THR A 82 -27.94 -28.11 -26.88
CA THR A 82 -27.72 -28.50 -28.28
C THR A 82 -26.24 -28.36 -28.67
N PRO A 83 -25.63 -29.29 -29.42
CA PRO A 83 -24.21 -29.22 -29.80
C PRO A 83 -23.89 -28.14 -30.87
N PRO A 84 -22.61 -27.70 -30.98
CA PRO A 84 -22.20 -26.57 -31.81
C PRO A 84 -22.02 -26.92 -33.31
N ALA A 85 -22.15 -25.90 -34.17
CA ALA A 85 -21.91 -25.99 -35.61
C ALA A 85 -20.53 -25.41 -36.04
N GLN A 86 -20.02 -25.89 -37.17
CA GLN A 86 -18.69 -25.59 -37.74
C GLN A 86 -18.63 -24.26 -38.55
N PRO A 87 -17.43 -23.75 -38.89
CA PRO A 87 -17.23 -22.33 -39.25
C PRO A 87 -17.38 -22.03 -40.75
N VAL A 88 -17.61 -20.74 -41.06
CA VAL A 88 -17.69 -20.19 -42.44
C VAL A 88 -16.88 -18.90 -42.51
N GLN A 89 -16.02 -18.75 -43.55
CA GLN A 89 -15.30 -17.51 -43.88
C GLN A 89 -16.00 -16.75 -45.06
N PRO A 90 -15.49 -15.61 -45.58
CA PRO A 90 -16.08 -14.30 -45.28
C PRO A 90 -16.70 -13.61 -46.52
N GLN A 91 -17.55 -12.59 -46.31
CA GLN A 91 -18.00 -11.69 -47.39
C GLN A 91 -17.95 -10.20 -46.98
N ALA A 92 -17.97 -9.35 -48.01
CA ALA A 92 -17.36 -8.02 -48.01
C ALA A 92 -18.14 -6.92 -47.26
N ALA A 93 -17.39 -5.86 -46.89
CA ALA A 93 -17.90 -4.70 -46.18
C ALA A 93 -18.62 -3.68 -47.08
N GLN A 94 -19.62 -3.00 -46.51
CA GLN A 94 -20.12 -1.69 -46.95
C GLN A 94 -20.37 -0.77 -45.73
N PRO A 95 -20.31 0.57 -45.87
CA PRO A 95 -19.96 1.45 -44.75
C PRO A 95 -21.14 1.94 -43.89
N GLN A 96 -20.86 2.21 -42.61
CA GLN A 96 -21.79 2.88 -41.68
C GLN A 96 -21.71 4.42 -41.78
N PRO A 97 -22.82 5.15 -41.53
CA PRO A 97 -22.85 6.61 -41.60
C PRO A 97 -22.27 7.30 -40.35
N GLN A 98 -21.63 8.46 -40.56
CA GLN A 98 -20.97 9.25 -39.51
C GLN A 98 -21.95 10.04 -38.64
N LEU A 99 -21.81 9.98 -37.31
CA LEU A 99 -22.43 10.95 -36.39
C LEU A 99 -21.65 12.27 -36.39
N LYS A 100 -22.36 13.40 -36.52
CA LYS A 100 -21.77 14.75 -36.47
C LYS A 100 -21.61 15.23 -35.03
N SER A 101 -20.39 15.59 -34.65
CA SER A 101 -20.08 16.26 -33.37
C SER A 101 -20.71 17.65 -33.31
N LYS A 102 -21.10 18.09 -32.10
CA LYS A 102 -21.79 19.36 -31.84
C LYS A 102 -20.94 20.42 -31.12
N TYR A 103 -19.64 20.20 -30.96
CA TYR A 103 -18.75 21.14 -30.28
C TYR A 103 -17.53 21.51 -31.13
N ALA A 104 -17.62 22.66 -31.79
CA ALA A 104 -16.51 23.39 -32.38
C ALA A 104 -16.84 24.89 -32.45
N ALA A 105 -15.81 25.74 -32.36
CA ALA A 105 -15.82 27.21 -32.45
C ALA A 105 -16.39 28.02 -31.27
N ALA A 106 -15.48 28.58 -30.47
CA ALA A 106 -15.69 29.82 -29.72
C ALA A 106 -14.34 30.56 -29.53
N LEU A 107 -13.99 31.46 -30.46
CA LEU A 107 -12.87 32.40 -30.33
C LEU A 107 -13.23 33.78 -30.94
N ALA A 108 -13.36 34.79 -30.06
CA ALA A 108 -13.30 36.25 -30.33
C ALA A 108 -14.49 36.91 -31.13
N PRO A 109 -14.60 38.26 -31.23
CA PRO A 109 -15.24 39.10 -30.18
C PRO A 109 -16.22 40.22 -30.68
N HIS A 110 -16.70 41.09 -29.75
CA HIS A 110 -17.58 42.29 -29.91
C HIS A 110 -19.12 42.05 -30.03
N ALA A 111 -20.08 42.90 -29.56
CA ALA A 111 -20.07 44.20 -28.86
C ALA A 111 -21.36 44.46 -27.99
N VAL A 112 -21.26 45.29 -26.92
CA VAL A 112 -22.09 46.48 -26.54
C VAL A 112 -23.48 46.66 -27.24
N GLN A 113 -24.67 46.97 -26.65
CA GLN A 113 -25.25 47.39 -25.32
C GLN A 113 -26.82 47.31 -25.44
N PRO A 114 -27.73 47.85 -24.55
CA PRO A 114 -27.76 48.06 -23.08
C PRO A 114 -29.08 47.63 -22.33
N MET A 115 -28.99 47.57 -20.99
CA MET A 115 -30.00 47.79 -19.91
C MET A 115 -31.52 47.49 -20.05
N GLN A 116 -32.06 46.79 -19.03
CA GLN A 116 -33.13 47.30 -18.15
C GLN A 116 -33.05 46.67 -16.73
N THR A 117 -33.51 47.39 -15.70
CA THR A 117 -33.26 47.13 -14.26
C THR A 117 -34.44 46.47 -13.52
N PRO A 118 -34.22 45.86 -12.32
CA PRO A 118 -35.18 44.95 -11.68
C PRO A 118 -36.09 45.60 -10.62
N ALA A 119 -37.21 44.94 -10.32
CA ALA A 119 -38.07 45.23 -9.16
C ALA A 119 -38.05 44.10 -8.12
N LYS A 120 -38.15 44.45 -6.83
CA LYS A 120 -38.15 43.54 -5.66
C LYS A 120 -39.54 43.46 -4.98
N PRO A 121 -39.80 42.48 -4.09
CA PRO A 121 -41.16 42.01 -3.76
C PRO A 121 -41.78 42.65 -2.51
N THR A 122 -43.07 42.33 -2.26
CA THR A 122 -43.78 42.59 -0.99
C THR A 122 -44.57 41.35 -0.53
N LEU A 123 -44.71 41.16 0.78
CA LEU A 123 -45.32 40.00 1.44
C LEU A 123 -46.86 40.07 1.55
N ALA A 124 -47.50 38.91 1.68
CA ALA A 124 -48.68 38.70 2.53
C ALA A 124 -48.82 37.22 2.96
N GLN A 125 -49.38 36.98 4.14
CA GLN A 125 -49.60 35.65 4.76
C GLN A 125 -51.07 35.23 4.61
N THR A 126 -51.37 33.92 4.58
CA THR A 126 -52.58 33.32 5.20
C THR A 126 -52.53 31.78 5.23
N ALA A 127 -53.28 31.18 6.15
CA ALA A 127 -53.56 29.74 6.29
C ALA A 127 -55.06 29.58 6.70
N PRO A 128 -55.59 28.36 6.98
CA PRO A 128 -55.59 27.11 6.19
C PRO A 128 -57.02 26.55 5.98
N GLN A 129 -57.23 25.54 5.10
CA GLN A 129 -58.45 24.68 5.14
C GLN A 129 -58.34 23.34 4.38
N GLN A 130 -59.23 22.39 4.71
CA GLN A 130 -59.25 20.97 4.31
C GLN A 130 -60.02 20.68 3.00
N PRO A 131 -59.79 19.53 2.34
CA PRO A 131 -60.68 18.96 1.31
C PRO A 131 -61.40 17.65 1.72
N THR A 132 -62.52 17.34 1.05
CA THR A 132 -63.45 16.22 1.33
C THR A 132 -63.34 15.03 0.34
N ALA A 133 -63.90 13.87 0.74
CA ALA A 133 -63.82 12.55 0.07
C ALA A 133 -64.74 12.38 -1.17
N ARG A 134 -64.89 11.25 -1.90
CA ARG A 134 -64.64 9.77 -1.75
C ARG A 134 -64.35 9.18 -3.18
N PRO A 135 -64.32 7.84 -3.52
CA PRO A 135 -64.70 6.60 -2.81
C PRO A 135 -63.57 5.52 -2.73
N ALA A 136 -63.81 4.27 -3.15
CA ALA A 136 -62.91 3.09 -3.13
C ALA A 136 -63.30 2.08 -4.25
N PRO A 137 -62.56 0.97 -4.50
CA PRO A 137 -62.50 -0.23 -3.62
C PRO A 137 -61.03 -0.63 -3.28
N ALA A 138 -60.66 -1.78 -2.69
CA ALA A 138 -61.36 -3.01 -2.30
C ALA A 138 -60.89 -3.55 -0.92
N VAL A 139 -60.75 -4.88 -0.72
CA VAL A 139 -60.35 -5.52 0.56
C VAL A 139 -59.32 -6.63 0.35
N SER A 140 -58.28 -6.66 1.19
CA SER A 140 -57.57 -7.91 1.57
C SER A 140 -57.21 -7.87 3.05
N SER A 141 -57.19 -9.03 3.71
CA SER A 141 -57.18 -9.18 5.17
C SER A 141 -55.84 -9.71 5.69
N HIS A 142 -55.23 -9.01 6.65
CA HIS A 142 -54.14 -9.54 7.47
C HIS A 142 -54.45 -9.34 8.97
N PRO A 143 -54.16 -10.34 9.85
CA PRO A 143 -54.40 -10.23 11.29
C PRO A 143 -53.30 -9.39 12.00
N PRO A 144 -53.57 -8.84 13.20
CA PRO A 144 -52.57 -8.13 13.98
C PRO A 144 -51.57 -9.09 14.63
N LEU A 145 -50.29 -8.96 14.28
CA LEU A 145 -49.20 -9.68 14.95
C LEU A 145 -48.77 -8.95 16.25
N HIS A 146 -49.58 -9.13 17.31
CA HIS A 146 -49.05 -9.08 18.67
C HIS A 146 -48.60 -10.50 19.06
N ALA A 147 -47.29 -10.73 19.06
CA ALA A 147 -46.68 -11.93 19.60
C ALA A 147 -45.93 -11.62 20.90
N ALA A 148 -46.13 -12.47 21.92
CA ALA A 148 -45.44 -12.38 23.20
C ALA A 148 -43.91 -12.60 23.05
N PRO A 149 -43.07 -12.14 23.98
CA PRO A 149 -41.62 -12.34 23.90
C PRO A 149 -41.30 -13.85 23.89
N ALA A 150 -40.61 -14.30 22.84
CA ALA A 150 -40.09 -15.65 22.75
C ALA A 150 -39.06 -15.87 23.87
N GLN A 151 -39.15 -17.03 24.55
CA GLN A 151 -38.12 -17.44 25.50
C GLN A 151 -36.79 -17.67 24.76
N PRO A 152 -35.64 -17.33 25.38
CA PRO A 152 -34.34 -17.47 24.72
C PRO A 152 -34.04 -18.94 24.46
N ILE A 153 -34.01 -19.32 23.18
CA ILE A 153 -33.51 -20.61 22.74
C ILE A 153 -32.02 -20.65 23.08
N GLY A 154 -31.66 -21.52 24.04
CA GLY A 154 -30.30 -21.69 24.52
C GLY A 154 -29.39 -22.12 23.38
N HIS A 155 -28.62 -21.17 22.84
CA HIS A 155 -27.51 -21.48 21.96
C HIS A 155 -26.44 -22.15 22.82
N GLY A 156 -25.97 -23.33 22.40
CA GLY A 156 -24.81 -23.97 23.01
C GLY A 156 -23.60 -23.02 23.00
N PRO A 157 -22.60 -23.22 23.89
CA PRO A 157 -21.48 -22.30 24.00
C PRO A 157 -20.77 -22.13 22.66
N ASN A 158 -20.83 -20.91 22.11
CA ASN A 158 -20.15 -20.52 20.88
C ASN A 158 -18.63 -20.63 21.08
N GLN A 159 -18.05 -21.77 20.72
CA GLN A 159 -16.61 -22.03 20.84
C GLN A 159 -15.74 -21.06 20.00
N HIS A 160 -16.33 -20.30 19.09
CA HIS A 160 -15.66 -19.28 18.28
C HIS A 160 -15.60 -17.86 18.89
N LEU A 161 -16.29 -17.56 20.01
CA LEU A 161 -16.45 -16.19 20.51
C LEU A 161 -15.41 -15.73 21.55
N THR A 162 -14.42 -16.55 21.85
CA THR A 162 -13.21 -16.12 22.57
C THR A 162 -11.97 -16.63 21.84
N ARG A 163 -11.37 -15.79 20.99
CA ARG A 163 -9.91 -15.82 20.81
C ARG A 163 -9.32 -15.49 22.19
N GLU A 164 -9.02 -16.52 22.97
CA GLU A 164 -8.43 -16.34 24.29
C GLU A 164 -7.10 -15.59 24.10
N ARG A 165 -7.02 -14.38 24.68
CA ARG A 165 -5.81 -13.56 24.52
C ARG A 165 -4.64 -14.32 25.13
N ALA A 166 -3.66 -14.68 24.30
CA ALA A 166 -2.47 -15.38 24.73
C ALA A 166 -1.86 -14.63 25.93
N LYS A 167 -1.76 -15.32 27.07
CA LYS A 167 -1.11 -14.77 28.26
C LYS A 167 0.39 -14.77 28.03
N LEU A 168 0.86 -13.65 27.49
CA LEU A 168 2.26 -13.23 27.41
C LEU A 168 3.05 -13.71 28.63
N HIS A 169 4.22 -14.30 28.40
CA HIS A 169 5.11 -14.69 29.48
C HIS A 169 5.41 -13.50 30.40
N PRO A 170 5.40 -13.63 31.75
CA PRO A 170 5.51 -12.50 32.68
C PRO A 170 6.73 -11.60 32.48
N LEU A 171 7.83 -12.16 31.96
CA LEU A 171 9.01 -11.38 31.57
C LEU A 171 8.71 -10.45 30.39
N LEU A 172 8.06 -10.94 29.33
CA LEU A 172 7.69 -10.14 28.17
C LEU A 172 6.64 -9.08 28.53
N GLU A 173 5.68 -9.41 29.40
CA GLU A 173 4.71 -8.44 29.91
C GLU A 173 5.42 -7.26 30.60
N LYS A 174 6.36 -7.56 31.51
CA LYS A 174 7.16 -6.54 32.19
C LYS A 174 8.07 -5.78 31.23
N MET A 175 8.64 -6.45 30.21
CA MET A 175 9.45 -5.79 29.20
C MET A 175 8.62 -4.88 28.29
N ALA A 176 7.38 -5.25 27.97
CA ALA A 176 6.46 -4.41 27.21
C ALA A 176 6.20 -3.08 27.95
N ASP A 177 5.91 -3.13 29.25
CA ASP A 177 5.71 -1.93 30.07
C ASP A 177 6.98 -1.06 30.18
N GLU A 178 8.14 -1.69 30.40
CA GLU A 178 9.42 -0.98 30.46
C GLU A 178 9.82 -0.39 29.10
N SER A 179 9.40 -0.99 27.97
CA SER A 179 9.66 -0.45 26.62
C SER A 179 9.02 0.92 26.42
N LEU A 180 7.87 1.19 27.04
CA LEU A 180 7.23 2.50 26.99
C LEU A 180 8.01 3.51 27.81
N LYS A 181 8.33 3.19 29.07
CA LYS A 181 9.04 4.07 30.02
C LYS A 181 10.45 4.44 29.56
N ARG A 182 11.14 3.52 28.89
CA ARG A 182 12.53 3.67 28.40
C ARG A 182 12.61 4.13 26.94
N ASN A 183 11.46 4.41 26.31
CA ASN A 183 11.34 4.68 24.89
C ASN A 183 12.07 3.68 23.96
N ALA A 184 12.02 2.39 24.31
CA ALA A 184 12.61 1.34 23.46
C ALA A 184 11.77 1.15 22.18
N SER A 185 12.46 1.01 21.04
CA SER A 185 11.84 0.76 19.73
C SER A 185 11.53 -0.73 19.52
N ASP A 186 12.41 -1.60 20.02
CA ASP A 186 12.35 -3.05 19.80
C ASP A 186 12.72 -3.81 21.09
N ILE A 187 12.15 -5.00 21.26
CA ILE A 187 12.50 -6.01 22.27
C ILE A 187 13.06 -7.23 21.55
N PHE A 188 14.13 -7.82 22.07
CA PHE A 188 14.78 -9.02 21.53
C PHE A 188 14.77 -10.15 22.57
N ILE A 189 14.36 -11.33 22.13
CA ILE A 189 14.53 -12.61 22.81
C ILE A 189 15.38 -13.48 21.90
N SER A 190 16.50 -13.98 22.43
CA SER A 190 17.34 -14.97 21.76
C SER A 190 17.97 -15.88 22.81
N SER A 191 18.35 -17.09 22.37
CA SER A 191 18.99 -18.08 23.24
C SER A 191 20.45 -17.71 23.51
N ASN A 192 20.96 -18.04 24.69
CA ASN A 192 22.32 -17.76 25.16
C ASN A 192 22.70 -16.26 25.22
N PHE A 193 21.72 -15.36 25.12
CA PHE A 193 21.90 -13.92 25.34
C PHE A 193 20.82 -13.38 26.31
N PRO A 194 21.09 -12.34 27.11
CA PRO A 194 20.04 -11.75 27.94
C PRO A 194 18.98 -11.06 27.06
N PRO A 195 17.69 -11.09 27.47
CA PRO A 195 16.65 -10.30 26.83
C PRO A 195 17.07 -8.84 26.75
N SER A 196 16.79 -8.18 25.63
CA SER A 196 17.38 -6.87 25.34
C SER A 196 16.36 -5.89 24.75
N PHE A 197 16.55 -4.62 25.05
CA PHE A 197 15.87 -3.52 24.36
C PHE A 197 16.77 -2.93 23.29
N LYS A 198 16.18 -2.29 22.27
CA LYS A 198 16.87 -1.27 21.47
C LYS A 198 16.35 0.11 21.85
N ILE A 199 17.23 0.96 22.34
CA ILE A 199 16.94 2.33 22.80
C ILE A 199 17.87 3.26 22.02
N ASP A 200 17.30 4.25 21.33
CA ASP A 200 18.02 5.22 20.49
C ASP A 200 19.02 4.58 19.50
N GLY A 201 18.71 3.38 19.02
CA GLY A 201 19.54 2.60 18.09
C GLY A 201 20.52 1.61 18.76
N THR A 202 20.78 1.75 20.06
CA THR A 202 21.72 0.91 20.83
C THR A 202 21.01 -0.28 21.47
N LEU A 203 21.62 -1.47 21.41
CA LEU A 203 21.13 -2.66 22.11
C LEU A 203 21.52 -2.58 23.60
N VAL A 204 20.53 -2.71 24.48
CA VAL A 204 20.68 -2.60 25.94
C VAL A 204 20.09 -3.86 26.60
N PRO A 205 20.92 -4.80 27.07
CA PRO A 205 20.47 -5.97 27.81
C PRO A 205 19.82 -5.60 29.15
N ILE A 206 18.76 -6.30 29.54
CA ILE A 206 18.24 -6.20 30.91
C ILE A 206 19.11 -7.04 31.88
N PRO A 207 19.22 -6.64 33.16
CA PRO A 207 20.11 -7.30 34.13
C PRO A 207 19.52 -8.62 34.67
N VAL A 208 19.43 -9.61 33.78
CA VAL A 208 19.06 -10.99 34.07
C VAL A 208 20.09 -11.93 33.42
N LYS A 209 20.04 -13.21 33.73
CA LYS A 209 20.93 -14.20 33.10
C LYS A 209 20.60 -14.34 31.60
N PRO A 210 21.58 -14.71 30.75
CA PRO A 210 21.29 -15.19 29.41
C PRO A 210 20.25 -16.32 29.45
N LEU A 211 19.31 -16.32 28.51
CA LEU A 211 18.26 -17.34 28.45
C LEU A 211 18.83 -18.68 27.97
N ALA A 212 18.38 -19.79 28.57
CA ALA A 212 18.55 -21.10 27.96
C ALA A 212 17.69 -21.26 26.69
N GLU A 213 17.97 -22.28 25.88
CA GLU A 213 17.27 -22.51 24.61
C GLU A 213 15.79 -22.84 24.84
N GLU A 214 15.49 -23.62 25.89
CA GLU A 214 14.14 -23.95 26.31
C GLU A 214 13.39 -22.74 26.92
N GLU A 215 14.09 -21.86 27.64
CA GLU A 215 13.50 -20.64 28.21
C GLU A 215 13.12 -19.65 27.10
N ALA A 216 14.01 -19.43 26.14
CA ALA A 216 13.75 -18.60 24.97
C ALA A 216 12.56 -19.17 24.17
N ALA A 217 12.54 -20.49 23.91
CA ALA A 217 11.42 -21.15 23.25
C ALA A 217 10.10 -20.97 24.02
N GLN A 218 10.05 -21.19 25.34
CA GLN A 218 8.84 -20.98 26.14
C GLN A 218 8.34 -19.54 26.07
N ILE A 219 9.25 -18.56 26.09
CA ILE A 219 8.91 -17.14 25.93
C ILE A 219 8.29 -16.88 24.56
N VAL A 220 8.86 -17.40 23.47
CA VAL A 220 8.32 -17.22 22.11
C VAL A 220 6.99 -17.96 21.93
N TYR A 221 6.85 -19.20 22.37
CA TYR A 221 5.58 -19.93 22.27
C TYR A 221 4.45 -19.30 23.10
N SER A 222 4.76 -18.47 24.10
CA SER A 222 3.75 -17.71 24.87
C SER A 222 3.06 -16.60 24.07
N THR A 223 3.64 -16.16 22.95
CA THR A 223 3.10 -15.06 22.13
C THR A 223 2.23 -15.57 20.97
N PHE A 224 2.18 -16.89 20.75
CA PHE A 224 1.39 -17.54 19.70
C PHE A 224 -0.03 -17.92 20.13
N ASN A 225 -1.00 -17.74 19.24
CA ASN A 225 -2.28 -18.45 19.27
C ASN A 225 -2.12 -19.90 18.75
N ASP A 226 -3.14 -20.74 18.86
CA ASP A 226 -3.01 -22.18 18.54
C ASP A 226 -2.79 -22.46 17.03
N GLU A 227 -3.30 -21.60 16.14
CA GLU A 227 -3.03 -21.67 14.70
C GLU A 227 -1.55 -21.34 14.41
N GLN A 228 -0.99 -20.33 15.09
CA GLN A 228 0.41 -19.95 14.99
C GLN A 228 1.34 -21.03 15.56
N LYS A 229 0.97 -21.67 16.69
CA LYS A 229 1.71 -22.82 17.25
C LYS A 229 1.76 -24.01 16.28
N ALA A 230 0.71 -24.23 15.49
CA ALA A 230 0.67 -25.27 14.47
C ALA A 230 1.49 -24.91 13.22
N LYS A 231 1.52 -23.62 12.82
CA LYS A 231 2.28 -23.16 11.65
C LYS A 231 3.78 -23.02 11.88
N PHE A 232 4.21 -22.50 13.04
CA PHE A 232 5.61 -22.15 13.28
C PHE A 232 6.62 -23.29 13.06
N PRO A 233 6.36 -24.56 13.45
CA PRO A 233 7.28 -25.68 13.20
C PRO A 233 7.45 -26.04 11.71
N VAL A 234 6.54 -25.59 10.84
CA VAL A 234 6.53 -25.88 9.40
C VAL A 234 7.08 -24.70 8.59
N GLU A 235 6.63 -23.48 8.90
CA GLU A 235 7.02 -22.26 8.20
C GLU A 235 8.37 -21.67 8.68
N TRP A 236 8.82 -22.05 9.88
CA TRP A 236 10.03 -21.59 10.60
C TRP A 236 10.13 -20.08 10.90
N GLU A 237 9.32 -19.26 10.25
CA GLU A 237 9.18 -17.82 10.48
C GLU A 237 7.69 -17.45 10.61
N LEU A 238 7.37 -16.52 11.50
CA LEU A 238 6.03 -15.94 11.61
C LEU A 238 6.08 -14.44 11.87
N ASN A 239 5.28 -13.69 11.11
CA ASN A 239 5.05 -12.25 11.28
C ASN A 239 3.60 -12.01 11.71
N TYR A 240 3.38 -11.24 12.79
CA TYR A 240 2.04 -10.99 13.37
C TYR A 240 2.04 -9.81 14.35
N SER A 241 0.88 -9.19 14.62
CA SER A 241 0.70 -8.30 15.76
C SER A 241 0.46 -9.02 17.08
N LEU A 242 0.92 -8.40 18.17
CA LEU A 242 0.64 -8.76 19.56
C LEU A 242 0.21 -7.51 20.35
N GLN A 243 -0.59 -7.69 21.40
CA GLN A 243 -0.95 -6.62 22.35
C GLN A 243 -0.70 -7.08 23.80
N SER A 244 -0.01 -6.26 24.59
CA SER A 244 0.17 -6.49 26.03
C SER A 244 -1.13 -6.26 26.81
N GLN A 245 -1.17 -6.71 28.07
CA GLN A 245 -2.32 -6.49 28.97
C GLN A 245 -2.60 -4.98 29.16
N ASN A 246 -1.55 -4.16 29.19
CA ASN A 246 -1.62 -2.70 29.26
C ASN A 246 -1.87 -2.02 27.90
N GLY A 247 -2.25 -2.78 26.87
CA GLY A 247 -2.69 -2.27 25.58
C GLY A 247 -1.57 -1.91 24.60
N ILE A 248 -0.30 -2.05 24.99
CA ILE A 248 0.87 -1.72 24.15
C ILE A 248 0.93 -2.75 23.00
N ARG A 249 0.86 -2.26 21.76
CA ARG A 249 0.92 -3.10 20.57
C ARG A 249 2.35 -3.27 20.06
N PHE A 250 2.63 -4.44 19.51
CA PHE A 250 3.91 -4.78 18.89
C PHE A 250 3.68 -5.49 17.55
N ARG A 251 4.51 -5.18 16.55
CA ARG A 251 4.76 -6.06 15.40
C ARG A 251 5.81 -7.07 15.81
N VAL A 252 5.52 -8.35 15.64
CA VAL A 252 6.35 -9.44 16.11
C VAL A 252 6.84 -10.26 14.91
N ASN A 253 8.14 -10.55 14.90
CA ASN A 253 8.76 -11.54 14.03
C ASN A 253 9.36 -12.63 14.92
N ALA A 254 8.86 -13.85 14.80
CA ALA A 254 9.42 -15.05 15.42
C ALA A 254 10.13 -15.87 14.34
N TYR A 255 11.28 -16.47 14.67
CA TYR A 255 12.13 -17.15 13.70
C TYR A 255 12.95 -18.28 14.34
N HIS A 256 13.40 -19.22 13.51
CA HIS A 256 14.42 -20.20 13.88
C HIS A 256 15.84 -19.74 13.49
N GLU A 257 16.83 -19.99 14.36
CA GLU A 257 18.24 -19.64 14.14
C GLU A 257 19.13 -20.76 14.67
N GLN A 258 19.87 -21.47 13.80
CA GLN A 258 20.82 -22.53 14.20
C GLN A 258 20.20 -23.61 15.11
N GLY A 259 18.93 -23.96 14.90
CA GLY A 259 18.17 -24.91 15.74
C GLY A 259 17.49 -24.28 16.97
N ARG A 260 17.81 -23.02 17.30
CA ARG A 260 17.18 -22.23 18.36
C ARG A 260 16.00 -21.44 17.84
N ILE A 261 15.28 -20.78 18.75
CA ILE A 261 14.15 -19.89 18.44
C ILE A 261 14.45 -18.50 18.97
N GLY A 262 14.11 -17.48 18.18
CA GLY A 262 14.25 -16.06 18.51
C GLY A 262 12.96 -15.26 18.27
N LEU A 263 12.93 -14.05 18.82
CA LEU A 263 11.83 -13.09 18.70
C LEU A 263 12.35 -11.66 18.62
N VAL A 264 11.80 -10.89 17.68
CA VAL A 264 11.87 -9.42 17.70
C VAL A 264 10.47 -8.85 17.80
N MET A 265 10.20 -8.06 18.84
CA MET A 265 8.95 -7.31 19.00
C MET A 265 9.22 -5.81 18.82
N ARG A 266 8.77 -5.22 17.71
CA ARG A 266 8.83 -3.78 17.46
C ARG A 266 7.58 -3.09 18.00
N ARG A 267 7.74 -2.07 18.86
CA ARG A 267 6.63 -1.32 19.45
C ARG A 267 5.89 -0.53 18.36
N ILE A 268 4.58 -0.69 18.27
CA ILE A 268 3.68 0.07 17.38
C ILE A 268 3.36 1.41 18.04
N THR A 269 3.37 2.50 17.26
CA THR A 269 3.22 3.86 17.78
C THR A 269 1.74 4.29 17.81
N THR A 270 1.28 4.76 18.97
CA THR A 270 -0.06 5.35 19.15
C THR A 270 -0.08 6.87 19.02
N ASN A 271 1.04 7.55 19.24
CA ASN A 271 1.15 9.00 19.08
C ASN A 271 1.42 9.37 17.62
N ILE A 272 0.37 9.71 16.89
CA ILE A 272 0.44 10.19 15.51
C ILE A 272 0.85 11.67 15.53
N LEU A 273 1.96 11.99 14.86
CA LEU A 273 2.43 13.36 14.67
C LEU A 273 1.52 14.08 13.67
N THR A 274 1.28 15.38 13.87
CA THR A 274 0.48 16.18 12.94
C THR A 274 1.27 16.53 11.68
N ILE A 275 0.57 16.97 10.63
CA ILE A 275 1.16 17.54 9.41
C ILE A 275 2.13 18.70 9.74
N ASP A 276 1.83 19.47 10.79
CA ASP A 276 2.64 20.59 11.25
C ASP A 276 3.90 20.14 12.03
N ASP A 277 3.77 19.15 12.91
CA ASP A 277 4.91 18.55 13.63
C ASP A 277 5.94 17.94 12.67
N LEU A 278 5.45 17.34 11.59
CA LEU A 278 6.23 16.74 10.51
C LEU A 278 6.78 17.77 9.51
N ARG A 279 6.37 19.04 9.60
CA ARG A 279 6.72 20.14 8.67
C ARG A 279 6.35 19.85 7.21
N LEU A 280 5.26 19.13 6.99
CA LEU A 280 4.79 18.78 5.64
C LEU A 280 4.07 19.97 4.97
N PRO A 281 3.96 19.99 3.62
CA PRO A 281 3.22 21.01 2.90
C PRO A 281 1.76 21.14 3.38
N GLN A 282 1.32 22.37 3.61
CA GLN A 282 0.01 22.63 4.23
C GLN A 282 -1.16 22.18 3.35
N VAL A 283 -0.99 22.19 2.02
CA VAL A 283 -1.96 21.66 1.04
C VAL A 283 -2.33 20.19 1.29
N LEU A 284 -1.47 19.40 1.96
CA LEU A 284 -1.81 18.03 2.35
C LEU A 284 -3.04 17.96 3.28
N LYS A 285 -3.31 19.02 4.07
CA LYS A 285 -4.54 19.14 4.88
C LYS A 285 -5.80 19.17 4.02
N GLU A 286 -5.75 19.86 2.89
CA GLU A 286 -6.87 19.97 1.95
C GLU A 286 -7.03 18.70 1.12
N LEU A 287 -5.91 18.12 0.64
CA LEU A 287 -5.90 16.85 -0.09
C LEU A 287 -6.49 15.72 0.78
N SER A 288 -6.17 15.67 2.07
CA SER A 288 -6.75 14.72 3.04
C SER A 288 -8.28 14.80 3.18
N MET A 289 -8.87 15.95 2.83
CA MET A 289 -10.31 16.23 2.94
C MET A 289 -11.06 16.03 1.61
N ARG A 290 -10.38 15.58 0.55
CA ARG A 290 -11.03 15.29 -0.75
C ARG A 290 -12.07 14.17 -0.60
N LYS A 291 -13.09 14.17 -1.47
CA LYS A 291 -14.20 13.21 -1.36
C LYS A 291 -13.92 11.87 -2.05
N ARG A 292 -13.07 11.87 -3.08
CA ARG A 292 -12.78 10.68 -3.91
C ARG A 292 -11.43 10.79 -4.61
N GLY A 293 -10.94 9.67 -5.12
CA GLY A 293 -9.74 9.56 -5.96
C GLY A 293 -8.56 8.88 -5.24
N LEU A 294 -7.37 8.95 -5.82
CA LEU A 294 -6.15 8.31 -5.31
C LEU A 294 -5.18 9.34 -4.69
N ILE A 295 -4.77 9.12 -3.45
CA ILE A 295 -3.61 9.80 -2.85
C ILE A 295 -2.52 8.76 -2.62
N ILE A 296 -1.39 8.96 -3.29
CA ILE A 296 -0.30 7.99 -3.37
C ILE A 296 0.90 8.55 -2.59
N LEU A 297 1.40 7.80 -1.62
CA LEU A 297 2.64 8.15 -0.92
C LEU A 297 3.78 7.29 -1.45
N ALA A 298 4.78 7.94 -2.06
CA ALA A 298 5.88 7.32 -2.76
C ALA A 298 7.21 7.52 -2.01
N GLY A 299 8.08 6.52 -2.02
CA GLY A 299 9.40 6.61 -1.42
C GLY A 299 10.00 5.26 -1.01
N PRO A 300 11.30 5.21 -0.65
CA PRO A 300 11.95 3.98 -0.20
C PRO A 300 11.48 3.52 1.18
N THR A 301 12.00 2.38 1.64
CA THR A 301 11.81 1.90 3.03
C THR A 301 12.36 2.94 4.01
N GLY A 302 11.61 3.24 5.06
CA GLY A 302 12.07 4.17 6.10
C GLY A 302 12.08 5.65 5.70
N SER A 303 11.50 6.05 4.56
CA SER A 303 11.31 7.47 4.22
C SER A 303 10.20 8.17 5.04
N GLY A 304 9.41 7.42 5.82
CA GLY A 304 8.34 7.95 6.66
C GLY A 304 6.97 8.03 6.00
N LYS A 305 6.75 7.32 4.87
CA LYS A 305 5.45 7.26 4.15
C LYS A 305 4.26 7.05 5.10
N SER A 306 4.27 5.97 5.88
CA SER A 306 3.19 5.61 6.80
C SER A 306 2.98 6.67 7.89
N THR A 307 4.03 7.37 8.33
CA THR A 307 3.93 8.49 9.28
C THR A 307 3.15 9.67 8.70
N SER A 308 3.46 10.06 7.45
CA SER A 308 2.75 11.12 6.74
C SER A 308 1.32 10.72 6.39
N GLN A 309 1.10 9.46 5.98
CA GLN A 309 -0.22 8.89 5.73
C GLN A 309 -1.08 8.92 7.00
N ALA A 310 -0.52 8.49 8.15
CA ALA A 310 -1.20 8.57 9.44
C ALA A 310 -1.53 10.03 9.82
N ALA A 311 -0.61 10.98 9.62
CA ALA A 311 -0.88 12.40 9.86
C ALA A 311 -2.04 12.95 9.01
N MET A 312 -2.13 12.52 7.74
CA MET A 312 -3.23 12.89 6.82
C MET A 312 -4.58 12.26 7.22
N LEU A 313 -4.60 10.97 7.55
CA LEU A 313 -5.81 10.27 8.01
C LEU A 313 -6.29 10.80 9.36
N ASP A 314 -5.38 11.10 10.29
CA ASP A 314 -5.69 11.70 11.58
C ASP A 314 -6.19 13.16 11.45
N TRP A 315 -5.61 13.95 10.53
CA TRP A 315 -6.16 15.26 10.18
C TRP A 315 -7.62 15.15 9.73
N ARG A 316 -7.95 14.19 8.85
CA ARG A 316 -9.34 13.95 8.44
C ARG A 316 -10.21 13.50 9.62
N ASN A 317 -9.76 12.56 10.44
CA ASN A 317 -10.47 12.07 11.63
C ASN A 317 -10.82 13.20 12.63
N LYS A 318 -9.97 14.25 12.71
CA LYS A 318 -10.21 15.43 13.55
C LYS A 318 -11.14 16.47 12.92
N HIS A 319 -11.32 16.46 11.59
CA HIS A 319 -12.04 17.53 10.87
C HIS A 319 -13.31 17.09 10.14
N SER A 320 -13.46 15.81 9.78
CA SER A 320 -14.66 15.23 9.16
C SER A 320 -15.32 14.20 10.08
N ALA A 321 -16.65 14.22 10.13
CA ALA A 321 -17.40 13.00 10.43
C ALA A 321 -17.39 12.08 9.20
N GLY A 322 -17.46 10.76 9.41
CA GLY A 322 -17.40 9.77 8.34
C GLY A 322 -16.86 8.42 8.83
N HIS A 323 -16.53 7.54 7.89
CA HIS A 323 -15.92 6.23 8.16
C HIS A 323 -14.60 6.08 7.40
N ILE A 324 -13.51 5.85 8.13
CA ILE A 324 -12.18 5.56 7.60
C ILE A 324 -11.87 4.08 7.85
N VAL A 325 -11.64 3.33 6.78
CA VAL A 325 -11.19 1.94 6.84
C VAL A 325 -9.70 1.90 6.51
N THR A 326 -8.89 1.17 7.27
CA THR A 326 -7.52 0.82 6.87
C THR A 326 -7.38 -0.69 6.74
N ILE A 327 -6.59 -1.12 5.75
CA ILE A 327 -6.23 -2.51 5.49
C ILE A 327 -4.71 -2.51 5.38
N GLU A 328 -4.05 -3.16 6.32
CA GLU A 328 -2.59 -3.06 6.55
C GLU A 328 -1.98 -4.45 6.80
N ASP A 329 -0.68 -4.58 6.56
CA ASP A 329 0.08 -5.83 6.73
C ASP A 329 1.49 -5.55 7.28
N PRO A 330 1.64 -5.43 8.62
CA PRO A 330 0.59 -5.26 9.63
C PRO A 330 0.31 -3.78 9.93
N ILE A 331 -0.58 -3.50 10.88
CA ILE A 331 -0.96 -2.12 11.26
C ILE A 331 0.25 -1.36 11.86
N GLU A 332 0.61 -0.20 11.28
CA GLU A 332 1.78 0.58 11.73
C GLU A 332 1.45 1.71 12.72
N TYR A 333 0.23 2.28 12.64
CA TYR A 333 -0.24 3.36 13.51
C TYR A 333 -1.67 3.08 14.01
N ILE A 334 -1.96 3.47 15.26
CA ILE A 334 -3.29 3.27 15.85
C ILE A 334 -4.10 4.57 15.84
N HIS A 335 -5.14 4.60 15.01
CA HIS A 335 -6.05 5.72 14.89
C HIS A 335 -7.20 5.57 15.89
N SER A 336 -7.21 6.41 16.94
CA SER A 336 -8.35 6.49 17.86
C SER A 336 -9.51 7.26 17.21
N PRO A 337 -10.77 6.81 17.30
CA PRO A 337 -11.92 7.57 16.78
C PRO A 337 -12.05 8.95 17.45
N ILE A 338 -12.26 10.00 16.65
CA ILE A 338 -12.46 11.38 17.14
C ILE A 338 -13.78 11.95 16.58
N LYS A 339 -13.83 12.26 15.28
CA LYS A 339 -15.10 12.54 14.57
C LYS A 339 -15.45 11.45 13.55
N SER A 340 -14.45 10.76 13.02
CA SER A 340 -14.66 9.61 12.14
C SER A 340 -14.72 8.31 12.94
N ILE A 341 -15.55 7.38 12.47
CA ILE A 341 -15.42 5.96 12.82
C ILE A 341 -14.15 5.44 12.15
N ILE A 342 -13.34 4.68 12.89
CA ILE A 342 -12.11 4.06 12.39
C ILE A 342 -12.29 2.54 12.44
N THR A 343 -12.05 1.87 11.30
CA THR A 343 -11.98 0.41 11.19
C THR A 343 -10.63 0.01 10.61
N GLN A 344 -9.66 -0.33 11.45
CA GLN A 344 -8.38 -0.87 10.99
C GLN A 344 -8.44 -2.39 10.91
N ARG A 345 -7.84 -2.99 9.87
CA ARG A 345 -7.78 -4.44 9.65
C ARG A 345 -6.37 -4.85 9.29
N GLU A 346 -5.85 -5.81 10.06
CA GLU A 346 -4.59 -6.47 9.76
C GLU A 346 -4.82 -7.75 8.95
N VAL A 347 -4.15 -7.89 7.81
CA VAL A 347 -4.19 -9.11 7.00
C VAL A 347 -3.54 -10.26 7.77
N GLY A 348 -4.17 -11.44 7.71
CA GLY A 348 -3.78 -12.62 8.51
C GLY A 348 -4.36 -12.64 9.93
N LEU A 349 -4.75 -11.49 10.50
CA LEU A 349 -5.32 -11.40 11.86
C LEU A 349 -6.83 -11.11 11.86
N ASP A 350 -7.25 -10.02 11.21
CA ASP A 350 -8.64 -9.54 11.17
C ASP A 350 -9.34 -9.92 9.85
N THR A 351 -8.56 -10.30 8.83
CA THR A 351 -9.05 -10.68 7.51
C THR A 351 -8.10 -11.65 6.83
N HIS A 352 -8.62 -12.64 6.10
CA HIS A 352 -7.80 -13.67 5.46
C HIS A 352 -7.01 -13.17 4.24
N SER A 353 -7.46 -12.12 3.57
CA SER A 353 -6.79 -11.59 2.37
C SER A 353 -7.17 -10.14 2.08
N TRP A 354 -6.30 -9.46 1.33
CA TRP A 354 -6.53 -8.11 0.79
C TRP A 354 -7.85 -8.01 0.01
N GLY A 355 -8.12 -8.94 -0.91
CA GLY A 355 -9.34 -8.93 -1.71
C GLY A 355 -10.62 -9.07 -0.87
N ALA A 356 -10.61 -9.98 0.11
CA ALA A 356 -11.74 -10.12 1.04
C ALA A 356 -11.95 -8.85 1.88
N ALA A 357 -10.86 -8.23 2.34
CA ALA A 357 -10.89 -7.00 3.11
C ALA A 357 -11.48 -5.82 2.32
N VAL A 358 -11.04 -5.62 1.07
CA VAL A 358 -11.49 -4.55 0.17
C VAL A 358 -12.96 -4.73 -0.23
N GLN A 359 -13.34 -5.93 -0.68
CA GLN A 359 -14.74 -6.25 -1.02
C GLN A 359 -15.69 -6.09 0.17
N SER A 360 -15.20 -6.40 1.38
CA SER A 360 -15.93 -6.17 2.63
C SER A 360 -16.03 -4.67 2.95
N ALA A 361 -14.93 -3.91 2.79
CA ALA A 361 -14.88 -2.46 3.04
C ALA A 361 -15.86 -1.69 2.14
N MET A 362 -15.96 -2.03 0.86
CA MET A 362 -16.90 -1.40 -0.09
C MET A 362 -18.38 -1.52 0.34
N ARG A 363 -18.72 -2.45 1.25
CA ARG A 363 -20.09 -2.64 1.78
C ARG A 363 -20.31 -2.00 3.15
N GLN A 364 -19.32 -1.30 3.70
CA GLN A 364 -19.36 -0.66 5.03
C GLN A 364 -19.53 0.86 4.96
N ALA A 365 -19.96 1.38 3.80
CA ALA A 365 -20.09 2.81 3.51
C ALA A 365 -18.88 3.66 3.99
N PRO A 366 -17.64 3.33 3.61
CA PRO A 366 -16.47 4.13 3.94
C PRO A 366 -16.49 5.44 3.16
N ASP A 367 -15.95 6.51 3.75
CA ASP A 367 -15.58 7.73 3.03
C ASP A 367 -14.13 7.67 2.52
N VAL A 368 -13.28 6.94 3.27
CA VAL A 368 -11.87 6.74 2.97
C VAL A 368 -11.51 5.28 3.17
N VAL A 369 -10.73 4.73 2.25
CA VAL A 369 -10.10 3.42 2.41
C VAL A 369 -8.59 3.56 2.23
N CYS A 370 -7.82 3.14 3.22
CA CYS A 370 -6.37 3.05 3.14
C CYS A 370 -5.96 1.60 2.84
N VAL A 371 -5.28 1.38 1.72
CA VAL A 371 -4.70 0.10 1.32
C VAL A 371 -3.19 0.23 1.54
N GLY A 372 -2.63 -0.48 2.54
CA GLY A 372 -1.28 -0.24 3.09
C GLY A 372 -0.17 -0.01 2.07
N GLU A 373 0.37 -1.08 1.47
CA GLU A 373 1.43 -1.00 0.47
C GLU A 373 1.02 -1.72 -0.82
N VAL A 374 1.06 -1.00 -1.95
CA VAL A 374 0.86 -1.57 -3.29
C VAL A 374 2.19 -2.11 -3.81
N ARG A 375 2.24 -3.42 -4.02
CA ARG A 375 3.45 -4.15 -4.47
C ARG A 375 3.29 -4.85 -5.82
N ASN A 376 2.05 -5.11 -6.24
CA ASN A 376 1.71 -5.91 -7.42
C ASN A 376 0.39 -5.46 -8.06
N GLU A 377 0.12 -5.97 -9.27
CA GLU A 377 -1.10 -5.76 -10.05
C GLU A 377 -2.39 -5.82 -9.20
N HIS A 378 -2.59 -6.91 -8.45
CA HIS A 378 -3.79 -7.16 -7.65
C HIS A 378 -4.02 -6.07 -6.59
N SER A 379 -2.95 -5.68 -5.87
CA SER A 379 -3.04 -4.61 -4.87
C SER A 379 -3.35 -3.24 -5.48
N MET A 380 -2.86 -2.97 -6.69
CA MET A 380 -3.16 -1.73 -7.42
C MET A 380 -4.59 -1.72 -7.97
N GLU A 381 -5.09 -2.86 -8.49
CA GLU A 381 -6.48 -2.98 -8.95
C GLU A 381 -7.49 -2.69 -7.84
N TYR A 382 -7.23 -3.16 -6.61
CA TYR A 382 -8.08 -2.82 -5.46
C TYR A 382 -8.12 -1.31 -5.19
N ALA A 383 -6.97 -0.62 -5.28
CA ALA A 383 -6.91 0.82 -5.10
C ALA A 383 -7.68 1.58 -6.21
N LEU A 384 -7.53 1.15 -7.48
CA LEU A 384 -8.26 1.71 -8.62
C LEU A 384 -9.78 1.51 -8.48
N GLN A 385 -10.22 0.29 -8.15
CA GLN A 385 -11.65 -0.02 -7.93
C GLN A 385 -12.27 0.85 -6.83
N LEU A 386 -11.55 1.09 -5.73
CA LEU A 386 -12.01 1.97 -4.65
C LEU A 386 -12.21 3.42 -5.13
N ALA A 387 -11.25 3.96 -5.89
CA ALA A 387 -11.35 5.33 -6.41
C ALA A 387 -12.42 5.48 -7.50
N GLN A 388 -12.50 4.55 -8.45
CA GLN A 388 -13.52 4.53 -9.51
C GLN A 388 -14.95 4.43 -8.94
N THR A 389 -15.13 3.70 -7.82
CA THR A 389 -16.41 3.62 -7.10
C THR A 389 -16.71 4.83 -6.21
N GLY A 390 -15.86 5.86 -6.23
CA GLY A 390 -16.14 7.16 -5.63
C GLY A 390 -15.61 7.36 -4.21
N HIS A 391 -14.77 6.46 -3.69
CA HIS A 391 -14.10 6.59 -2.40
C HIS A 391 -12.80 7.39 -2.54
N LEU A 392 -12.31 7.99 -1.45
CA LEU A 392 -10.92 8.45 -1.38
C LEU A 392 -10.04 7.27 -0.96
N CYS A 393 -9.14 6.84 -1.83
CA CYS A 393 -8.21 5.75 -1.56
C CYS A 393 -6.81 6.31 -1.27
N PHE A 394 -6.23 5.88 -0.15
CA PHE A 394 -4.82 6.11 0.18
C PHE A 394 -4.04 4.82 -0.01
N PHE A 395 -2.82 4.90 -0.56
CA PHE A 395 -1.86 3.79 -0.46
C PHE A 395 -0.42 4.27 -0.48
N THR A 396 0.50 3.39 -0.06
CA THR A 396 1.94 3.62 -0.19
C THR A 396 2.55 2.76 -1.29
N ILE A 397 3.60 3.26 -1.94
CA ILE A 397 4.34 2.53 -2.98
C ILE A 397 5.84 2.85 -2.92
N HIS A 398 6.65 1.91 -3.37
CA HIS A 398 8.10 2.06 -3.48
C HIS A 398 8.48 2.63 -4.85
N ALA A 399 8.70 3.95 -4.87
CA ALA A 399 9.15 4.73 -6.02
C ALA A 399 10.14 5.83 -5.55
N THR A 400 10.83 6.43 -6.50
CA THR A 400 11.94 7.40 -6.34
C THR A 400 11.46 8.84 -6.12
N ASN A 401 10.47 9.27 -6.90
CA ASN A 401 9.85 10.59 -6.90
C ASN A 401 8.39 10.51 -7.43
N ALA A 402 7.68 11.63 -7.45
CA ALA A 402 6.26 11.67 -7.76
C ALA A 402 5.95 11.33 -9.23
N SER A 403 6.70 11.87 -10.20
CA SER A 403 6.44 11.57 -11.62
C SER A 403 6.79 10.12 -11.99
N GLN A 404 7.94 9.59 -11.52
CA GLN A 404 8.32 8.18 -11.73
C GLN A 404 7.45 7.18 -10.97
N THR A 405 6.56 7.64 -10.08
CA THR A 405 5.55 6.77 -9.47
C THR A 405 4.51 6.30 -10.51
N VAL A 406 4.20 7.10 -11.54
CA VAL A 406 3.33 6.68 -12.64
C VAL A 406 3.97 5.52 -13.41
N GLU A 407 5.25 5.65 -13.76
CA GLU A 407 6.05 4.58 -14.39
C GLU A 407 6.13 3.33 -13.52
N ARG A 408 6.37 3.50 -12.20
CA ARG A 408 6.37 2.37 -11.26
C ARG A 408 5.04 1.62 -11.23
N ILE A 409 3.91 2.30 -11.38
CA ILE A 409 2.58 1.68 -11.45
C ILE A 409 2.38 0.98 -12.79
N MET A 410 2.76 1.57 -13.92
CA MET A 410 2.71 0.90 -15.23
C MET A 410 3.50 -0.41 -15.22
N ASN A 411 4.68 -0.41 -14.61
CA ASN A 411 5.55 -1.59 -14.48
C ASN A 411 4.99 -2.71 -13.58
N LEU A 412 3.77 -2.55 -13.01
CA LEU A 412 3.01 -3.65 -12.38
C LEU A 412 2.14 -4.42 -13.38
N TYR A 413 1.97 -3.92 -14.61
CA TYR A 413 1.07 -4.44 -15.63
C TYR A 413 1.81 -4.76 -16.95
N PRO A 414 1.31 -5.72 -17.75
CA PRO A 414 1.72 -5.90 -19.15
C PRO A 414 1.50 -4.62 -19.99
N GLU A 415 2.35 -4.40 -21.00
CA GLU A 415 2.35 -3.19 -21.85
C GLU A 415 0.98 -2.94 -22.53
N GLU A 416 0.26 -4.01 -22.89
CA GLU A 416 -1.06 -3.92 -23.53
C GLU A 416 -2.11 -3.27 -22.62
N ARG A 417 -1.92 -3.31 -21.29
CA ARG A 417 -2.79 -2.66 -20.30
C ARG A 417 -2.40 -1.21 -20.02
N HIS A 418 -1.19 -0.76 -20.36
CA HIS A 418 -0.69 0.58 -20.00
C HIS A 418 -1.62 1.73 -20.42
N PRO A 419 -2.22 1.76 -21.65
CA PRO A 419 -3.13 2.83 -22.03
C PRO A 419 -4.38 2.94 -21.14
N GLN A 420 -4.90 1.80 -20.67
CA GLN A 420 -6.04 1.76 -19.75
C GLN A 420 -5.63 2.26 -18.36
N ILE A 421 -4.48 1.82 -17.85
CA ILE A 421 -3.95 2.23 -16.54
C ILE A 421 -3.63 3.73 -16.51
N LEU A 422 -3.05 4.29 -17.57
CA LEU A 422 -2.79 5.73 -17.69
C LEU A 422 -4.08 6.55 -17.71
N MET A 423 -5.13 6.07 -18.40
CA MET A 423 -6.46 6.69 -18.38
C MET A 423 -7.10 6.63 -16.99
N ASP A 424 -7.06 5.48 -16.33
CA ASP A 424 -7.61 5.32 -14.98
C ASP A 424 -6.86 6.17 -13.95
N LEU A 425 -5.52 6.27 -14.04
CA LEU A 425 -4.72 7.16 -13.21
C LEU A 425 -5.08 8.63 -13.48
N ALA A 426 -5.08 9.08 -14.74
CA ALA A 426 -5.39 10.47 -15.09
C ALA A 426 -6.76 10.90 -14.54
N LEU A 427 -7.78 10.05 -14.66
CA LEU A 427 -9.14 10.36 -14.18
C LEU A 427 -9.30 10.30 -12.65
N ASN A 428 -8.60 9.39 -11.96
CA ASN A 428 -8.83 9.12 -10.53
C ASN A 428 -7.77 9.71 -9.60
N LEU A 429 -6.58 10.08 -10.09
CA LEU A 429 -5.52 10.62 -9.26
C LEU A 429 -5.93 11.96 -8.60
N VAL A 430 -5.54 12.16 -7.35
CA VAL A 430 -5.65 13.43 -6.62
C VAL A 430 -4.26 14.03 -6.46
N ALA A 431 -3.32 13.26 -5.92
CA ALA A 431 -1.94 13.68 -5.75
C ALA A 431 -0.98 12.48 -5.59
N ILE A 432 0.28 12.69 -5.95
CA ILE A 432 1.41 11.81 -5.60
C ILE A 432 2.37 12.60 -4.72
N ILE A 433 2.70 12.01 -3.56
CA ILE A 433 3.55 12.58 -2.52
C ILE A 433 4.83 11.74 -2.46
N GLY A 434 5.83 12.11 -3.26
CA GLY A 434 7.18 11.58 -3.15
C GLY A 434 7.84 12.07 -1.86
N GLN A 435 8.44 11.16 -1.09
CA GLN A 435 9.02 11.49 0.21
C GLN A 435 10.37 10.80 0.45
N ARG A 436 11.35 11.60 0.90
CA ARG A 436 12.66 11.15 1.42
C ARG A 436 12.90 11.80 2.79
N LEU A 437 13.92 11.33 3.52
CA LEU A 437 14.36 11.97 4.77
C LEU A 437 15.79 12.52 4.62
N VAL A 438 15.98 13.75 5.06
CA VAL A 438 17.28 14.44 5.09
C VAL A 438 17.75 14.63 6.52
N LEU A 439 19.07 14.66 6.73
CA LEU A 439 19.64 14.97 8.05
C LEU A 439 19.39 16.44 8.39
N LYS A 440 18.99 16.71 9.63
CA LYS A 440 18.95 18.09 10.15
C LYS A 440 20.36 18.66 10.27
N LYS A 441 20.48 19.98 10.12
CA LYS A 441 21.71 20.73 10.41
C LYS A 441 22.29 20.35 11.77
N GLY A 442 23.58 20.03 11.80
CA GLY A 442 24.25 19.51 13.00
C GLY A 442 23.95 18.03 13.34
N GLY A 443 23.35 17.27 12.43
CA GLY A 443 23.27 15.81 12.44
C GLY A 443 22.27 15.17 13.40
N LYS A 444 21.57 15.94 14.24
CA LYS A 444 20.61 15.40 15.23
C LYS A 444 19.18 15.39 14.67
N GLY A 445 18.74 14.21 14.25
CA GLY A 445 17.39 13.98 13.73
C GLY A 445 17.26 14.24 12.22
N ARG A 446 16.03 14.15 11.72
CA ARG A 446 15.72 14.22 10.29
C ARG A 446 14.55 15.16 10.01
N ASN A 447 14.52 15.73 8.81
CA ASN A 447 13.36 16.38 8.20
C ASN A 447 12.84 15.48 7.06
N ALA A 448 11.55 15.57 6.75
CA ALA A 448 11.05 15.11 5.46
C ALA A 448 11.41 16.13 4.38
N ILE A 449 11.68 15.64 3.17
CA ILE A 449 11.56 16.43 1.93
C ILE A 449 10.45 15.81 1.09
N ILE A 450 9.69 16.66 0.41
CA ILE A 450 8.48 16.29 -0.32
C ILE A 450 8.57 16.76 -1.78
N ASP A 451 8.22 15.84 -2.67
CA ASP A 451 8.01 16.04 -4.10
C ASP A 451 6.51 15.81 -4.36
N LEU A 452 5.78 16.86 -4.73
CA LEU A 452 4.32 16.90 -4.69
C LEU A 452 3.72 17.19 -6.06
N LEU A 453 3.18 16.15 -6.68
CA LEU A 453 2.39 16.21 -7.90
C LEU A 453 0.92 16.31 -7.52
N ILE A 454 0.21 17.33 -7.98
CA ILE A 454 -1.25 17.49 -7.80
C ILE A 454 -1.93 17.36 -9.17
N ASN A 455 -3.00 16.56 -9.24
CA ASN A 455 -3.63 16.19 -10.51
C ASN A 455 -4.59 17.28 -11.04
N THR A 456 -4.03 18.42 -11.46
CA THR A 456 -4.74 19.50 -12.17
C THR A 456 -5.10 19.06 -13.60
N PRO A 457 -6.03 19.73 -14.32
CA PRO A 457 -6.39 19.34 -15.69
C PRO A 457 -5.22 19.30 -16.68
N ALA A 458 -4.17 20.11 -16.48
CA ALA A 458 -2.94 20.04 -17.27
C ALA A 458 -2.09 18.81 -16.88
N MET A 459 -1.98 18.50 -15.58
CA MET A 459 -1.31 17.29 -15.11
C MET A 459 -2.01 16.01 -15.60
N GLN A 460 -3.34 16.01 -15.65
CA GLN A 460 -4.15 14.90 -16.17
C GLN A 460 -3.78 14.56 -17.62
N ASP A 461 -3.60 15.58 -18.47
CA ASP A 461 -3.22 15.41 -19.87
C ASP A 461 -1.80 14.82 -20.00
N HIS A 462 -0.84 15.29 -19.19
CA HIS A 462 0.52 14.72 -19.16
C HIS A 462 0.56 13.29 -18.63
N VAL A 463 -0.18 12.98 -17.55
CA VAL A 463 -0.30 11.60 -17.01
C VAL A 463 -0.94 10.68 -18.05
N PHE A 464 -2.04 11.10 -18.69
CA PHE A 464 -2.71 10.31 -19.72
C PHE A 464 -1.81 10.01 -20.92
N LYS A 465 -0.97 10.97 -21.33
CA LYS A 465 -0.02 10.83 -22.45
C LYS A 465 1.31 10.18 -22.07
N ASN A 466 1.52 9.81 -20.81
CA ASN A 466 2.80 9.33 -20.26
C ASN A 466 3.96 10.33 -20.46
N GLN A 467 3.67 11.64 -20.38
CA GLN A 467 4.62 12.74 -20.53
C GLN A 467 5.22 13.12 -19.17
N LEU A 468 6.02 12.21 -18.61
CA LEU A 468 6.51 12.32 -17.21
C LEU A 468 7.57 13.41 -17.00
N LEU A 469 8.25 13.84 -18.08
CA LEU A 469 9.20 14.95 -18.03
C LEU A 469 8.45 16.29 -18.02
N GLU A 470 7.45 16.44 -18.88
CA GLU A 470 6.59 17.61 -18.94
C GLU A 470 5.73 17.75 -17.66
N ALA A 471 5.31 16.63 -17.07
CA ALA A 471 4.69 16.59 -15.74
C ALA A 471 5.64 17.16 -14.65
N ARG A 472 6.94 16.81 -14.69
CA ARG A 472 7.95 17.37 -13.77
C ARG A 472 8.13 18.88 -13.99
N GLU A 473 8.25 19.33 -15.24
CA GLU A 473 8.36 20.76 -15.55
C GLU A 473 7.12 21.55 -15.09
N LEU A 474 5.93 20.95 -15.19
CA LEU A 474 4.70 21.55 -14.68
C LEU A 474 4.72 21.66 -13.15
N MET A 475 5.17 20.63 -12.43
CA MET A 475 5.34 20.68 -10.96
C MET A 475 6.29 21.82 -10.54
N GLU A 476 7.41 22.01 -11.25
CA GLU A 476 8.37 23.07 -10.94
C GLU A 476 7.77 24.47 -11.12
N ARG A 477 6.89 24.66 -12.11
CA ARG A 477 6.27 25.96 -12.43
C ARG A 477 4.97 26.24 -11.63
N ALA A 478 4.36 25.23 -11.03
CA ALA A 478 3.04 25.30 -10.39
C ALA A 478 3.11 25.38 -8.85
N GLU A 479 4.08 26.14 -8.29
CA GLU A 479 4.18 26.38 -6.83
C GLU A 479 2.88 26.97 -6.25
N ASP A 480 2.18 27.83 -7.00
CA ASP A 480 0.90 28.45 -6.60
C ASP A 480 -0.27 27.45 -6.45
N ASP A 481 -0.25 26.33 -7.20
CA ASP A 481 -1.22 25.22 -7.04
C ASP A 481 -0.87 24.32 -5.84
N GLY A 482 0.23 24.61 -5.14
CA GLY A 482 0.79 23.80 -4.05
C GLY A 482 1.65 22.62 -4.51
N MET A 483 2.08 22.58 -5.78
CA MET A 483 3.07 21.61 -6.25
C MET A 483 4.48 22.04 -5.82
N GLN A 484 5.39 21.08 -5.72
CA GLN A 484 6.81 21.35 -5.44
C GLN A 484 7.66 20.16 -5.88
N THR A 485 8.89 20.42 -6.32
CA THR A 485 9.91 19.38 -6.55
C THR A 485 10.76 19.15 -5.30
N PHE A 486 11.44 17.99 -5.23
CA PHE A 486 12.47 17.78 -4.18
C PHE A 486 13.51 18.90 -4.14
N ASP A 487 13.96 19.41 -5.29
CA ASP A 487 15.02 20.43 -5.34
C ASP A 487 14.52 21.79 -4.85
N GLN A 488 13.24 22.14 -5.08
CA GLN A 488 12.58 23.30 -4.46
C GLN A 488 12.49 23.18 -2.94
N ASP A 489 12.11 22.00 -2.41
CA ASP A 489 11.97 21.79 -0.97
C ASP A 489 13.33 21.72 -0.26
N LEU A 490 14.34 21.13 -0.90
CA LEU A 490 15.74 21.15 -0.45
C LEU A 490 16.29 22.57 -0.39
N PHE A 491 16.04 23.39 -1.42
CA PHE A 491 16.41 24.81 -1.42
C PHE A 491 15.73 25.56 -0.27
N ARG A 492 14.41 25.35 -0.07
CA ARG A 492 13.64 25.94 1.05
C ARG A 492 14.23 25.57 2.41
N LEU A 493 14.55 24.30 2.64
CA LEU A 493 15.18 23.85 3.89
C LEU A 493 16.57 24.45 4.10
N TYR A 494 17.35 24.60 3.02
CA TYR A 494 18.67 25.21 3.07
C TYR A 494 18.61 26.68 3.47
N ILE A 495 17.78 27.50 2.81
CA ILE A 495 17.66 28.93 3.09
C ILE A 495 17.10 29.24 4.49
N ASN A 496 16.31 28.30 5.04
CA ASN A 496 15.83 28.32 6.43
C ASN A 496 16.89 27.90 7.46
N GLY A 497 18.06 27.41 7.01
CA GLY A 497 19.11 26.87 7.89
C GLY A 497 18.77 25.53 8.55
N GLU A 498 17.79 24.78 8.01
CA GLU A 498 17.33 23.51 8.57
C GLU A 498 18.23 22.32 8.20
N ILE A 499 18.98 22.43 7.09
CA ILE A 499 19.93 21.44 6.57
C ILE A 499 21.26 22.11 6.20
N ASP A 500 22.32 21.30 6.08
CA ASP A 500 23.62 21.75 5.61
C ASP A 500 23.75 21.64 4.07
N TYR A 501 24.66 22.41 3.48
CA TYR A 501 24.85 22.48 2.02
C TYR A 501 25.15 21.11 1.39
N ASP A 502 26.04 20.34 2.02
CA ASP A 502 26.41 19.00 1.55
C ASP A 502 25.25 18.00 1.66
N GLU A 503 24.35 18.16 2.65
CA GLU A 503 23.11 17.37 2.73
C GLU A 503 22.18 17.72 1.57
N ALA A 504 22.01 19.01 1.29
CA ALA A 504 21.16 19.50 0.21
C ALA A 504 21.62 18.94 -1.15
N LEU A 505 22.90 19.07 -1.49
CA LEU A 505 23.43 18.55 -2.75
C LEU A 505 23.46 17.02 -2.85
N ARG A 506 23.61 16.29 -1.73
CA ARG A 506 23.60 14.82 -1.75
C ARG A 506 22.21 14.23 -2.03
N GLN A 507 21.15 14.96 -1.72
CA GLN A 507 19.76 14.51 -1.83
C GLN A 507 19.04 15.06 -3.06
N ALA A 508 19.64 16.05 -3.72
CA ALA A 508 19.16 16.71 -4.93
C ALA A 508 19.01 15.73 -6.10
N GLU A 509 18.05 16.00 -6.96
CA GLU A 509 17.91 15.32 -8.24
C GLU A 509 18.76 16.00 -9.32
N SER A 510 18.80 17.34 -9.35
CA SER A 510 19.83 18.10 -10.06
C SER A 510 20.75 18.85 -9.09
N ALA A 511 21.83 18.19 -8.68
CA ALA A 511 22.84 18.79 -7.80
C ALA A 511 23.55 20.01 -8.42
N ASN A 512 23.57 20.14 -9.75
CA ASN A 512 24.12 21.31 -10.44
C ASN A 512 23.17 22.50 -10.39
N ASP A 513 21.88 22.29 -10.65
CA ASP A 513 20.89 23.38 -10.65
C ASP A 513 20.61 23.85 -9.23
N LEU A 514 20.52 22.94 -8.25
CA LEU A 514 20.42 23.30 -6.84
C LEU A 514 21.65 24.09 -6.36
N ARG A 515 22.87 23.69 -6.77
CA ARG A 515 24.09 24.46 -6.48
C ARG A 515 24.03 25.86 -7.05
N LEU A 516 23.61 26.01 -8.31
CA LEU A 516 23.48 27.32 -8.95
C LEU A 516 22.43 28.18 -8.24
N ARG A 517 21.26 27.60 -7.90
CA ARG A 517 20.18 28.28 -7.16
C ARG A 517 20.63 28.74 -5.76
N ILE A 518 21.38 27.92 -5.03
CA ILE A 518 21.99 28.28 -3.75
C ILE A 518 22.99 29.42 -3.94
N LYS A 519 23.93 29.28 -4.87
CA LYS A 519 24.97 30.29 -5.12
C LYS A 519 24.36 31.67 -5.46
N LEU A 520 23.39 31.71 -6.37
CA LEU A 520 22.71 32.96 -6.76
C LEU A 520 21.96 33.62 -5.58
N TYR A 521 21.44 32.80 -4.65
CA TYR A 521 20.78 33.29 -3.44
C TYR A 521 21.77 33.87 -2.42
N GLU A 522 22.95 33.26 -2.28
CA GLU A 522 24.03 33.75 -1.41
C GLU A 522 24.65 35.03 -1.97
N GLU A 523 25.01 35.07 -3.26
CA GLU A 523 25.48 36.28 -3.96
C GLU A 523 24.45 37.42 -3.89
N GLY A 524 23.15 37.10 -3.93
CA GLY A 524 22.07 38.06 -3.75
C GLY A 524 21.89 38.60 -2.32
N ARG A 525 22.48 37.92 -1.32
CA ARG A 525 22.52 38.37 0.08
C ARG A 525 23.80 39.14 0.44
N GLU A 526 24.88 38.96 -0.32
CA GLU A 526 26.10 39.74 -0.15
C GLU A 526 25.91 41.18 -0.68
N SER A 527 25.55 42.08 0.24
CA SER A 527 25.34 43.52 -0.02
C SER A 527 26.53 44.25 -0.65
N THR A 528 27.71 43.61 -0.70
CA THR A 528 28.93 44.08 -1.38
C THR A 528 28.70 44.36 -2.86
N HIS A 529 27.95 43.51 -3.57
CA HIS A 529 27.73 43.65 -5.02
C HIS A 529 26.65 44.68 -5.40
N ILE A 530 25.89 45.21 -4.44
CA ILE A 530 24.95 46.32 -4.71
C ILE A 530 25.74 47.60 -4.98
N PHE A 531 26.84 47.84 -4.26
CA PHE A 531 27.67 49.01 -4.47
C PHE A 531 28.55 48.90 -5.72
N GLU A 532 29.10 47.73 -6.03
CA GLU A 532 29.90 47.52 -7.24
C GLU A 532 29.08 47.77 -8.53
N ARG A 533 27.84 47.25 -8.59
CA ARG A 533 26.93 47.51 -9.74
C ARG A 533 26.53 48.97 -9.90
N VAL A 534 26.58 49.77 -8.82
CA VAL A 534 26.32 51.22 -8.88
C VAL A 534 27.56 52.00 -9.33
N SER A 535 28.78 51.53 -9.03
CA SER A 535 30.00 52.11 -9.62
C SER A 535 30.14 51.83 -11.11
N ASP A 536 29.74 50.64 -11.60
CA ASP A 536 29.76 50.31 -13.03
C ASP A 536 28.71 51.10 -13.85
N LEU A 537 27.67 51.60 -13.19
CA LEU A 537 26.65 52.47 -13.79
C LEU A 537 27.04 53.97 -13.79
N ASN A 538 28.26 54.31 -13.35
CA ASN A 538 28.69 55.70 -13.20
C ASN A 538 30.07 56.01 -13.82
N LEU A 539 30.39 55.36 -14.95
CA LEU A 539 31.44 55.79 -15.88
C LEU A 539 30.85 56.25 -17.22
N MET A 540 30.72 57.59 -17.33
CA MET A 540 30.67 58.44 -18.54
C MET A 540 29.70 58.09 -19.68
#